data_AF-A0A7X8RH78-F1
#
_entry.id   AF-A0A7X8RH78-F1
#
_cell.length_a   1.000
_cell.length_b   1.000
_cell.length_c   1.000
_cell.angle_alpha   90.00
_cell.angle_beta   90.00
_cell.angle_gamma   90.00
#
_symmetry.space_group_name_H-M   'P 1'
#
loop_
_entity.id
_entity.type
_entity.pdbx_description
1 polymer ?
#
loop_
_entity_poly.entity_id
_entity_poly.type
_entity_poly.pdbx_seq_one_letter_code
_entity_poly.pdbx_strand_id
1 'polypeptide(L)'
;MSRLLRAFKWLWGTSWPLYAALVLAANLIGALAIMAFIRFLVPMPEVRSFTSEVPHLEVIGLTYLAFAVIVGVVATLFLFRPVLEWQRHPDDHDPNMVRNLVMRLPVYQAVVCAAVWVIGIAIAVVTAASASGRLALVIGLATALAGMVVVLITYLLAERLVRPVAASALARRFEDSTLEPPITQRLRLTWIMTTALPVLGILLLALGQRAGFFMGNAGELIPGIVALSLTVLVTGFVGTTFAIMSVVDPVLELQEAINRVRRGDTNVQVDIYDGSEMGVLQAGFNEMMRGLKERQRVRDIFGRYVGAEVAKRALEERPTLGGEDRKVAVLFVDVIGSTTFAVNHTPEEVVEALNQFFEHVVEVVHRNKGIINKFQGDAALAVFGAPISLPDSTSHALTA
;
A
#
# COMPACT_ATOMS: atom_id res chain seq x y z
N MET A 1 -16.12 15.32 -30.96
CA MET A 1 -14.91 15.26 -30.10
C MET A 1 -14.41 13.81 -30.06
N SER A 2 -13.28 13.54 -30.73
CA SER A 2 -12.81 12.17 -31.01
C SER A 2 -12.60 11.35 -29.73
N ARG A 3 -12.81 10.02 -29.80
CA ARG A 3 -12.54 9.10 -28.66
C ARG A 3 -11.13 9.29 -28.09
N LEU A 4 -10.17 9.64 -28.95
CA LEU A 4 -8.78 9.97 -28.57
C LEU A 4 -8.67 11.23 -27.70
N LEU A 5 -9.39 12.31 -28.02
CA LEU A 5 -9.38 13.54 -27.20
C LEU A 5 -9.97 13.32 -25.80
N ARG A 6 -10.98 12.47 -25.66
CA ARG A 6 -11.53 12.08 -24.35
C ARG A 6 -10.56 11.20 -23.55
N ALA A 7 -9.94 10.22 -24.20
CA ALA A 7 -8.93 9.38 -23.57
C ALA A 7 -7.70 10.19 -23.10
N PHE A 8 -7.26 11.15 -23.91
CA PHE A 8 -6.14 12.03 -23.59
C PHE A 8 -6.46 12.99 -22.42
N LYS A 9 -7.63 13.62 -22.43
CA LYS A 9 -8.07 14.50 -21.34
C LYS A 9 -8.20 13.76 -20.00
N TRP A 10 -8.68 12.52 -20.02
CA TRP A 10 -8.73 11.67 -18.82
C TRP A 10 -7.33 11.28 -18.35
N LEU A 11 -6.43 10.88 -19.26
CA LEU A 11 -5.04 10.53 -18.92
C LEU A 11 -4.32 11.71 -18.26
N TRP A 12 -4.57 12.93 -18.72
CA TRP A 12 -4.03 14.16 -18.14
C TRP A 12 -4.54 14.48 -16.73
N GLY A 13 -5.66 13.88 -16.31
CA GLY A 13 -6.21 13.99 -14.96
C GLY A 13 -5.66 12.94 -13.98
N THR A 14 -4.77 12.04 -14.42
CA THR A 14 -4.18 10.98 -13.58
C THR A 14 -2.72 11.31 -13.21
N SER A 15 -2.12 10.58 -12.27
CA SER A 15 -0.70 10.71 -11.90
C SER A 15 0.28 10.20 -12.97
N TRP A 16 -0.22 9.57 -14.04
CA TRP A 16 0.59 8.86 -15.03
C TRP A 16 1.45 9.74 -15.95
N PRO A 17 1.00 10.91 -16.45
CA PRO A 17 1.86 11.82 -17.21
C PRO A 17 3.00 12.37 -16.35
N LEU A 18 2.72 12.66 -15.08
CA LEU A 18 3.73 13.07 -14.11
C LEU A 18 4.76 11.96 -13.88
N TYR A 19 4.29 10.70 -13.78
CA TYR A 19 5.17 9.54 -13.69
C TYR A 19 6.13 9.45 -14.88
N ALA A 20 5.59 9.47 -16.10
CA ALA A 20 6.39 9.33 -17.30
C ALA A 20 7.40 10.49 -17.43
N ALA A 21 6.97 11.71 -17.12
CA ALA A 21 7.83 12.89 -17.14
C ALA A 21 8.97 12.81 -16.12
N LEU A 22 8.69 12.42 -14.87
CA LEU A 22 9.71 12.33 -13.82
C LEU A 22 10.73 11.21 -14.08
N VAL A 23 10.26 10.05 -14.52
CA VAL A 23 11.15 8.93 -14.87
C VAL A 23 12.04 9.29 -16.07
N LEU A 24 11.47 9.92 -17.09
CA LEU A 24 12.24 10.39 -18.24
C LEU A 24 13.25 11.47 -17.82
N ALA A 25 12.84 12.44 -17.02
CA ALA A 25 13.71 13.50 -16.53
C ALA A 25 14.89 12.94 -15.73
N ALA A 26 14.65 11.98 -14.82
CA ALA A 26 15.72 11.34 -14.04
C ALA A 26 16.75 10.64 -14.95
N ASN A 27 16.29 9.94 -16.00
CA ASN A 27 17.17 9.28 -16.96
C ASN A 27 17.97 10.26 -17.82
N LEU A 28 17.32 11.33 -18.32
CA LEU A 28 17.98 12.37 -19.09
C LEU A 28 19.02 13.12 -18.27
N ILE A 29 18.69 13.51 -17.02
CA ILE A 29 19.63 14.15 -16.10
C ILE A 29 20.82 13.23 -15.82
N GLY A 30 20.57 11.94 -15.57
CA GLY A 30 21.62 10.95 -15.36
C GLY A 30 22.56 10.81 -16.55
N ALA A 31 22.01 10.73 -17.76
CA ALA A 31 22.77 10.66 -19.01
C ALA A 31 23.61 11.93 -19.26
N LEU A 32 23.02 13.11 -19.04
CA LEU A 32 23.73 14.38 -19.16
C LEU A 32 24.83 14.53 -18.12
N ALA A 33 24.57 14.11 -16.88
CA ALA A 33 25.56 14.15 -15.80
C ALA A 33 26.77 13.28 -16.10
N ILE A 34 26.57 12.03 -16.56
CA ILE A 34 27.70 11.15 -16.90
C ILE A 34 28.46 11.64 -18.14
N MET A 35 27.77 12.18 -19.15
CA MET A 35 28.42 12.77 -20.31
C MET A 35 29.28 13.98 -19.92
N ALA A 36 28.76 14.86 -19.07
CA ALA A 36 29.50 16.00 -18.53
C ALA A 36 30.69 15.54 -17.67
N PHE A 37 30.50 14.51 -16.85
CA PHE A 37 31.56 13.94 -16.02
C PHE A 37 32.71 13.40 -16.87
N ILE A 38 32.41 12.56 -17.86
CA ILE A 38 33.43 12.00 -18.75
C ILE A 38 34.13 13.11 -19.55
N ARG A 39 33.37 14.05 -20.11
CA ARG A 39 33.91 15.09 -21.02
C ARG A 39 34.78 16.13 -20.30
N PHE A 40 34.38 16.57 -19.11
CA PHE A 40 35.00 17.73 -18.45
C PHE A 40 35.78 17.40 -17.19
N LEU A 41 35.50 16.26 -16.54
CA LEU A 41 36.03 15.96 -15.21
C LEU A 41 37.01 14.79 -15.18
N VAL A 42 37.13 14.03 -16.28
CA VAL A 42 38.11 12.96 -16.42
C VAL A 42 39.36 13.49 -17.15
N PRO A 43 40.52 13.61 -16.46
CA PRO A 43 41.72 14.19 -17.05
C PRO A 43 42.48 13.16 -17.91
N MET A 44 41.92 12.85 -19.07
CA MET A 44 42.54 11.99 -20.08
C MET A 44 42.67 12.74 -21.40
N PRO A 45 43.89 12.87 -21.98
CA PRO A 45 44.06 13.49 -23.29
C PRO A 45 43.27 12.76 -24.40
N GLU A 46 43.10 11.44 -24.25
CA GLU A 46 42.30 10.61 -25.14
C GLU A 46 40.83 11.05 -25.19
N VAL A 47 40.26 11.61 -24.11
CA VAL A 47 38.88 12.13 -24.11
C VAL A 47 38.75 13.35 -25.03
N ARG A 48 39.78 14.19 -25.09
CA ARG A 48 39.77 15.41 -25.92
C ARG A 48 39.94 15.06 -27.40
N SER A 49 40.78 14.08 -27.73
CA SER A 49 40.97 13.62 -29.10
C SER A 49 39.80 12.76 -29.60
N PHE A 50 39.13 12.02 -28.70
CA PHE A 50 37.99 11.15 -29.02
C PHE A 50 36.85 11.86 -29.75
N THR A 51 36.51 13.09 -29.34
CA THR A 51 35.46 13.89 -30.02
C THR A 51 35.85 14.32 -31.43
N SER A 52 37.14 14.40 -31.74
CA SER A 52 37.65 14.76 -33.08
C SER A 52 38.03 13.55 -33.94
N GLU A 53 38.41 12.43 -33.32
CA GLU A 53 38.92 11.23 -34.00
C GLU A 53 37.82 10.25 -34.41
N VAL A 54 36.70 10.22 -33.68
CA VAL A 54 35.56 9.35 -34.02
C VAL A 54 34.54 10.12 -34.87
N PRO A 55 34.46 9.85 -36.18
CA PRO A 55 33.47 10.50 -37.03
C PRO A 55 32.05 10.17 -36.56
N HIS A 56 31.17 11.17 -36.61
CA HIS A 56 29.74 11.04 -36.27
C HIS A 56 29.42 10.68 -34.80
N LEU A 57 30.35 10.86 -33.85
CA LEU A 57 30.11 10.59 -32.44
C LEU A 57 28.87 11.31 -31.87
N GLU A 58 28.67 12.58 -32.23
CA GLU A 58 27.48 13.35 -31.82
C GLU A 58 26.19 12.76 -32.41
N VAL A 59 26.24 12.27 -33.65
CA VAL A 59 25.09 11.64 -34.31
C VAL A 59 24.77 10.31 -33.65
N ILE A 60 25.77 9.50 -33.31
CA ILE A 60 25.59 8.23 -32.56
C ILE A 60 24.93 8.52 -31.20
N GLY A 61 25.45 9.51 -30.46
CA GLY A 61 24.91 9.93 -29.16
C GLY A 61 23.46 10.41 -29.25
N LEU A 62 23.14 11.29 -30.20
CA LEU A 62 21.78 11.81 -30.42
C LEU A 62 20.81 10.71 -30.89
N THR A 63 21.26 9.80 -31.76
CA THR A 63 20.44 8.68 -32.23
C THR A 63 20.13 7.72 -31.09
N TYR A 64 21.12 7.40 -30.25
CA TYR A 64 20.90 6.57 -29.07
C TYR A 64 20.01 7.27 -28.03
N LEU A 65 20.18 8.57 -27.81
CA LEU A 65 19.32 9.34 -26.91
C LEU A 65 17.86 9.32 -27.39
N ALA A 66 17.62 9.54 -28.70
CA ALA A 66 16.30 9.46 -29.29
C ALA A 66 15.70 8.05 -29.14
N PHE A 67 16.49 7.00 -29.40
CA PHE A 67 16.11 5.61 -29.19
C PHE A 67 15.73 5.35 -27.73
N ALA A 68 16.56 5.76 -26.76
CA ALA A 68 16.32 5.56 -25.33
C ALA A 68 15.05 6.28 -24.86
N VAL A 69 14.79 7.49 -25.34
CA VAL A 69 13.56 8.24 -25.04
C VAL A 69 12.34 7.53 -25.62
N ILE A 70 12.39 7.12 -26.90
CA ILE A 70 11.26 6.45 -27.58
C ILE A 70 10.98 5.11 -26.90
N VAL A 71 11.99 4.26 -26.71
CA VAL A 71 11.84 2.95 -26.06
C VAL A 71 11.36 3.13 -24.62
N GLY A 72 11.92 4.08 -23.87
CA GLY A 72 11.51 4.39 -22.51
C GLY A 72 10.02 4.76 -22.43
N VAL A 73 9.56 5.69 -23.28
CA VAL A 73 8.14 6.10 -23.32
C VAL A 73 7.24 4.96 -23.78
N VAL A 74 7.60 4.25 -24.86
CA VAL A 74 6.80 3.16 -25.40
C VAL A 74 6.69 2.01 -24.41
N ALA A 75 7.81 1.55 -23.83
CA ALA A 75 7.82 0.47 -22.84
C ALA A 75 7.03 0.86 -21.58
N THR A 76 7.18 2.10 -21.11
CA THR A 76 6.37 2.66 -20.02
C THR A 76 4.88 2.56 -20.37
N LEU A 77 4.44 3.08 -21.52
CA LEU A 77 3.04 3.00 -21.95
C LEU A 77 2.52 1.56 -22.05
N PHE A 78 3.33 0.61 -22.54
CA PHE A 78 2.97 -0.80 -22.59
C PHE A 78 2.81 -1.42 -21.20
N LEU A 79 3.71 -1.11 -20.26
CA LEU A 79 3.62 -1.58 -18.87
C LEU A 79 2.37 -1.03 -18.17
N PHE A 80 2.01 0.22 -18.42
CA PHE A 80 0.85 0.86 -17.78
C PHE A 80 -0.48 0.56 -18.44
N ARG A 81 -0.50 0.12 -19.69
CA ARG A 81 -1.74 -0.12 -20.44
C ARG A 81 -2.76 -0.99 -19.68
N PRO A 82 -2.40 -2.16 -19.11
CA PRO A 82 -3.39 -2.99 -18.43
C PRO A 82 -3.93 -2.33 -17.15
N VAL A 83 -3.10 -1.56 -16.44
CA VAL A 83 -3.52 -0.81 -15.23
C VAL A 83 -4.49 0.32 -15.59
N LEU A 84 -4.24 1.01 -16.71
CA LEU A 84 -5.13 2.06 -17.23
C LEU A 84 -6.47 1.50 -17.72
N GLU A 85 -6.46 0.32 -18.33
CA GLU A 85 -7.67 -0.38 -18.77
C GLU A 85 -8.51 -0.80 -17.56
N TRP A 86 -7.88 -1.35 -16.51
CA TRP A 86 -8.54 -1.65 -15.23
C TRP A 86 -9.12 -0.41 -14.55
N GLN A 87 -8.39 0.71 -14.47
CA GLN A 87 -8.90 1.95 -13.85
C GLN A 87 -10.17 2.48 -14.54
N ARG A 88 -10.37 2.16 -15.83
CA ARG A 88 -11.58 2.55 -16.57
C ARG A 88 -12.72 1.54 -16.46
N HIS A 89 -12.39 0.25 -16.39
CA HIS A 89 -13.37 -0.84 -16.28
C HIS A 89 -12.94 -1.80 -15.16
N PRO A 90 -13.21 -1.45 -13.89
CA PRO A 90 -12.73 -2.23 -12.74
C PRO A 90 -13.34 -3.63 -12.64
N ASP A 91 -14.54 -3.81 -13.19
CA ASP A 91 -15.32 -5.05 -13.06
C ASP A 91 -14.99 -6.09 -14.14
N ASP A 92 -14.28 -5.69 -15.20
CA ASP A 92 -13.92 -6.56 -16.34
C ASP A 92 -12.60 -7.32 -16.15
N HIS A 93 -11.87 -7.09 -15.05
CA HIS A 93 -10.53 -7.63 -14.81
C HIS A 93 -10.46 -8.46 -13.54
N ASP A 94 -9.69 -9.56 -13.58
CA ASP A 94 -9.38 -10.34 -12.39
C ASP A 94 -8.59 -9.48 -11.38
N PRO A 95 -9.12 -9.29 -10.14
CA PRO A 95 -8.44 -8.50 -9.10
C PRO A 95 -7.03 -8.99 -8.78
N ASN A 96 -6.77 -10.31 -8.85
CA ASN A 96 -5.48 -10.89 -8.53
C ASN A 96 -4.41 -10.59 -9.60
N MET A 97 -4.82 -10.57 -10.87
CA MET A 97 -3.96 -10.20 -11.98
C MET A 97 -3.50 -8.75 -11.84
N VAL A 98 -4.43 -7.83 -11.56
CA VAL A 98 -4.13 -6.40 -11.40
C VAL A 98 -3.24 -6.17 -10.18
N ARG A 99 -3.53 -6.84 -9.06
CA ARG A 99 -2.69 -6.79 -7.85
C ARG A 99 -1.25 -7.13 -8.18
N ASN A 100 -1.01 -8.29 -8.79
CA ASN A 100 0.36 -8.75 -9.09
C ASN A 100 1.07 -7.81 -10.08
N LEU A 101 0.34 -7.25 -11.04
CA LEU A 101 0.90 -6.30 -12.00
C LEU A 101 1.31 -4.98 -11.33
N VAL A 102 0.43 -4.39 -10.52
CA VAL A 102 0.67 -3.10 -9.84
C VAL A 102 1.86 -3.21 -8.88
N MET A 103 1.98 -4.33 -8.16
CA MET A 103 3.11 -4.59 -7.25
C MET A 103 4.45 -4.79 -7.97
N ARG A 104 4.45 -5.35 -9.19
CA ARG A 104 5.70 -5.61 -9.96
C ARG A 104 6.10 -4.46 -10.88
N LEU A 105 5.21 -3.50 -11.08
CA LEU A 105 5.39 -2.37 -12.00
C LEU A 105 6.69 -1.58 -11.75
N PRO A 106 7.06 -1.24 -10.50
CA PRO A 106 8.33 -0.55 -10.23
C PRO A 106 9.56 -1.36 -10.65
N VAL A 107 9.51 -2.69 -10.45
CA VAL A 107 10.58 -3.61 -10.85
C VAL A 107 10.66 -3.69 -12.37
N TYR A 108 9.53 -3.83 -13.07
CA TYR A 108 9.52 -3.84 -14.53
C TYR A 108 10.05 -2.54 -15.13
N GLN A 109 9.69 -1.38 -14.56
CA GLN A 109 10.26 -0.10 -14.98
C GLN A 109 11.78 -0.06 -14.78
N ALA A 110 12.27 -0.54 -13.64
CA ALA A 110 13.69 -0.59 -13.35
C ALA A 110 14.45 -1.51 -14.31
N VAL A 111 13.86 -2.66 -14.68
CA VAL A 111 14.43 -3.60 -15.66
C VAL A 111 14.50 -2.97 -17.05
N VAL A 112 13.45 -2.29 -17.49
CA VAL A 112 13.45 -1.54 -18.77
C VAL A 112 14.56 -0.47 -18.75
N CYS A 113 14.65 0.30 -17.67
CA CYS A 113 15.70 1.30 -17.48
C CYS A 113 17.10 0.66 -17.56
N ALA A 114 17.33 -0.43 -16.83
CA ALA A 114 18.59 -1.15 -16.82
C ALA A 114 18.95 -1.69 -18.22
N ALA A 115 17.99 -2.26 -18.94
CA ALA A 115 18.21 -2.76 -20.30
C ALA A 115 18.65 -1.63 -21.26
N VAL A 116 17.99 -0.47 -21.20
CA VAL A 116 18.38 0.71 -21.98
C VAL A 116 19.81 1.10 -21.60
N TRP A 117 20.12 1.28 -20.31
CA TRP A 117 21.47 1.63 -19.87
C TRP A 117 22.55 0.64 -20.31
N VAL A 118 22.28 -0.67 -20.24
CA VAL A 118 23.23 -1.71 -20.70
C VAL A 118 23.52 -1.58 -22.20
N ILE A 119 22.49 -1.33 -23.03
CA ILE A 119 22.68 -1.09 -24.46
C ILE A 119 23.52 0.17 -24.69
N GLY A 120 23.24 1.26 -23.97
CA GLY A 120 24.02 2.49 -24.05
C GLY A 120 25.47 2.33 -23.63
N ILE A 121 25.72 1.60 -22.54
CA ILE A 121 27.08 1.27 -22.06
C ILE A 121 27.81 0.45 -23.12
N ALA A 122 27.17 -0.56 -23.71
CA ALA A 122 27.77 -1.38 -24.76
C ALA A 122 28.18 -0.54 -25.98
N ILE A 123 27.28 0.33 -26.47
CA ILE A 123 27.58 1.25 -27.59
C ILE A 123 28.73 2.19 -27.23
N ALA A 124 28.68 2.80 -26.04
CA ALA A 124 29.71 3.74 -25.59
C ALA A 124 31.09 3.06 -25.45
N VAL A 125 31.14 1.86 -24.88
CA VAL A 125 32.38 1.07 -24.70
C VAL A 125 32.96 0.62 -26.04
N VAL A 126 32.12 0.11 -26.96
CA VAL A 126 32.58 -0.30 -28.31
C VAL A 126 33.13 0.89 -29.09
N THR A 127 32.43 2.02 -29.04
CA THR A 127 32.87 3.26 -29.70
C THR A 127 34.17 3.79 -29.07
N ALA A 128 34.30 3.72 -27.74
CA ALA A 128 35.52 4.11 -27.07
C ALA A 128 36.70 3.16 -27.33
N ALA A 129 36.43 1.86 -27.48
CA ALA A 129 37.45 0.83 -27.72
C ALA A 129 38.11 0.97 -29.10
N SER A 130 37.42 1.55 -30.09
CA SER A 130 38.04 1.85 -31.38
C SER A 130 39.08 2.98 -31.32
N ALA A 131 39.05 3.81 -30.28
CA ALA A 131 40.05 4.86 -30.05
C ALA A 131 41.13 4.42 -29.06
N SER A 132 40.73 3.95 -27.87
CA SER A 132 41.67 3.49 -26.84
C SER A 132 41.00 2.52 -25.86
N GLY A 133 41.64 1.37 -25.62
CA GLY A 133 41.15 0.37 -24.66
C GLY A 133 41.07 0.90 -23.22
N ARG A 134 41.97 1.85 -22.87
CA ARG A 134 41.94 2.51 -21.55
C ARG A 134 40.77 3.46 -21.41
N LEU A 135 40.47 4.24 -22.45
CA LEU A 135 39.30 5.11 -22.49
C LEU A 135 38.01 4.29 -22.37
N ALA A 136 37.94 3.17 -23.11
CA ALA A 136 36.80 2.25 -23.07
C ALA A 136 36.52 1.69 -21.67
N LEU A 137 37.58 1.32 -20.94
CA LEU A 137 37.46 0.83 -19.56
C LEU A 137 36.91 1.91 -18.64
N VAL A 138 37.44 3.14 -18.70
CA VAL A 138 36.98 4.24 -17.83
C VAL A 138 35.55 4.63 -18.14
N ILE A 139 35.19 4.76 -19.43
CA ILE A 139 33.81 5.04 -19.86
C ILE A 139 32.88 3.91 -19.39
N GLY A 140 33.24 2.65 -19.62
CA GLY A 140 32.44 1.51 -19.21
C GLY A 140 32.18 1.48 -17.70
N LEU A 141 33.22 1.64 -16.87
CA LEU A 141 33.07 1.68 -15.42
C LEU A 141 32.26 2.90 -14.96
N ALA A 142 32.62 4.11 -15.40
CA ALA A 142 31.94 5.32 -14.95
C ALA A 142 30.45 5.32 -15.36
N THR A 143 30.13 4.92 -16.58
CA THR A 143 28.75 4.83 -17.07
C THR A 143 27.97 3.69 -16.41
N ALA A 144 28.60 2.54 -16.09
CA ALA A 144 27.94 1.48 -15.33
C ALA A 144 27.59 1.92 -13.90
N LEU A 145 28.52 2.59 -13.21
CA LEU A 145 28.28 3.13 -11.87
C LEU A 145 27.14 4.16 -11.88
N ALA A 146 27.18 5.12 -12.81
CA ALA A 146 26.12 6.12 -12.95
C ALA A 146 24.77 5.49 -13.32
N GLY A 147 24.76 4.52 -14.25
CA GLY A 147 23.56 3.81 -14.67
C GLY A 147 22.89 3.08 -13.51
N MET A 148 23.65 2.43 -12.63
CA MET A 148 23.11 1.79 -11.42
C MET A 148 22.40 2.78 -10.49
N VAL A 149 22.96 3.99 -10.30
CA VAL A 149 22.30 5.05 -9.52
C VAL A 149 20.99 5.50 -10.17
N VAL A 150 20.99 5.68 -11.50
CA VAL A 150 19.81 6.11 -12.26
C VAL A 150 18.71 5.04 -12.23
N VAL A 151 19.07 3.76 -12.34
CA VAL A 151 18.14 2.64 -12.21
C VAL A 151 17.51 2.60 -10.82
N LEU A 152 18.30 2.80 -9.76
CA LEU A 152 17.75 2.91 -8.40
C LEU A 152 16.78 4.08 -8.26
N ILE A 153 17.16 5.28 -8.71
CA ILE A 153 16.29 6.47 -8.63
C ILE A 153 14.99 6.21 -9.41
N THR A 154 15.09 5.57 -10.59
CA THR A 154 13.92 5.18 -11.38
C THR A 154 13.02 4.21 -10.61
N TYR A 155 13.59 3.20 -9.96
CA TYR A 155 12.85 2.26 -9.12
C TYR A 155 12.14 2.98 -7.96
N LEU A 156 12.85 3.85 -7.21
CA LEU A 156 12.29 4.56 -6.05
C LEU A 156 11.19 5.55 -6.45
N LEU A 157 11.36 6.26 -7.57
CA LEU A 157 10.32 7.12 -8.13
C LEU A 157 9.11 6.30 -8.55
N ALA A 158 9.34 5.17 -9.23
CA ALA A 158 8.27 4.31 -9.69
C ALA A 158 7.46 3.73 -8.53
N GLU A 159 8.14 3.23 -7.49
CA GLU A 159 7.53 2.72 -6.27
C GLU A 159 6.62 3.79 -5.65
N ARG A 160 7.14 5.00 -5.41
CA ARG A 160 6.38 6.09 -4.77
C ARG A 160 5.15 6.52 -5.58
N LEU A 161 5.27 6.63 -6.89
CA LEU A 161 4.21 7.13 -7.75
C LEU A 161 3.10 6.09 -8.00
N VAL A 162 3.41 4.80 -7.87
CA VAL A 162 2.45 3.70 -8.00
C VAL A 162 1.66 3.46 -6.70
N ARG A 163 2.16 3.90 -5.52
CA ARG A 163 1.50 3.71 -4.21
C ARG A 163 -0.01 4.01 -4.17
N PRO A 164 -0.52 5.16 -4.69
CA PRO A 164 -1.96 5.44 -4.62
C PRO A 164 -2.80 4.42 -5.41
N VAL A 165 -2.23 3.90 -6.49
CA VAL A 165 -2.88 2.89 -7.34
C VAL A 165 -2.82 1.53 -6.66
N ALA A 166 -1.69 1.18 -6.03
CA ALA A 166 -1.53 -0.03 -5.24
C ALA A 166 -2.56 -0.09 -4.10
N ALA A 167 -2.74 1.00 -3.35
CA ALA A 167 -3.74 1.10 -2.28
C ALA A 167 -5.17 0.80 -2.80
N SER A 168 -5.55 1.41 -3.94
CA SER A 168 -6.88 1.18 -4.54
C SER A 168 -7.08 -0.25 -5.03
N ALA A 169 -6.02 -0.93 -5.49
CA ALA A 169 -6.07 -2.31 -5.95
C ALA A 169 -6.09 -3.32 -4.78
N LEU A 170 -5.40 -3.01 -3.68
CA LEU A 170 -5.24 -3.88 -2.51
C LEU A 170 -6.43 -3.82 -1.54
N ALA A 171 -7.23 -2.75 -1.58
CA ALA A 171 -8.42 -2.59 -0.74
C ALA A 171 -9.47 -3.72 -0.92
N ARG A 172 -9.41 -4.52 -1.99
CA ARG A 172 -10.49 -5.45 -2.37
C ARG A 172 -10.40 -6.90 -1.88
N ARG A 173 -9.32 -7.34 -1.22
CA ARG A 173 -9.19 -8.59 -0.41
C ARG A 173 -7.71 -8.94 -0.30
N PHE A 174 -7.22 -9.12 0.93
CA PHE A 174 -5.90 -9.68 1.17
C PHE A 174 -6.04 -11.20 1.24
N GLU A 175 -5.51 -11.88 0.23
CA GLU A 175 -5.18 -13.31 0.29
C GLU A 175 -3.66 -13.42 0.21
N ASP A 176 -3.10 -13.87 1.34
CA ASP A 176 -1.71 -14.20 1.67
C ASP A 176 -0.74 -14.27 0.50
N SER A 177 0.06 -13.23 0.28
CA SER A 177 1.40 -13.39 -0.30
C SER A 177 2.24 -12.11 -0.18
N THR A 178 3.33 -12.17 0.59
CA THR A 178 4.41 -11.16 0.60
C THR A 178 5.21 -11.29 -0.70
N LEU A 179 4.90 -10.46 -1.70
CA LEU A 179 5.55 -10.51 -3.03
C LEU A 179 6.75 -9.55 -3.15
N GLU A 180 7.01 -8.72 -2.14
CA GLU A 180 8.00 -7.66 -2.22
C GLU A 180 9.28 -7.97 -1.43
N PRO A 181 10.45 -7.41 -1.85
CA PRO A 181 11.69 -7.54 -1.09
C PRO A 181 11.51 -7.01 0.33
N PRO A 182 12.10 -7.67 1.35
CA PRO A 182 12.12 -7.18 2.73
C PRO A 182 12.61 -5.73 2.82
N ILE A 183 12.05 -4.94 3.74
CA ILE A 183 12.46 -3.55 3.97
C ILE A 183 13.97 -3.47 4.23
N THR A 184 14.51 -4.43 4.98
CA THR A 184 15.94 -4.51 5.28
C THR A 184 16.79 -4.59 4.02
N GLN A 185 16.36 -5.36 3.02
CA GLN A 185 17.05 -5.49 1.73
C GLN A 185 16.96 -4.18 0.94
N ARG A 186 15.79 -3.53 0.91
CA ARG A 186 15.60 -2.22 0.26
C ARG A 186 16.50 -1.16 0.86
N LEU A 187 16.55 -1.06 2.19
CA LEU A 187 17.41 -0.10 2.89
C LEU A 187 18.90 -0.32 2.60
N ARG A 188 19.36 -1.58 2.60
CA ARG A 188 20.74 -1.92 2.22
C ARG A 188 21.03 -1.57 0.76
N LEU A 189 20.15 -1.92 -0.17
CA LEU A 189 20.30 -1.61 -1.59
C LEU A 189 20.34 -0.09 -1.83
N THR A 190 19.48 0.67 -1.15
CA THR A 190 19.50 2.14 -1.23
C THR A 190 20.84 2.68 -0.76
N TRP A 191 21.36 2.25 0.39
CA TRP A 191 22.67 2.69 0.87
C TRP A 191 23.83 2.32 -0.08
N ILE A 192 23.83 1.08 -0.59
CA ILE A 192 24.85 0.61 -1.55
C ILE A 192 24.85 1.52 -2.77
N MET A 193 23.68 1.78 -3.34
CA MET A 193 23.57 2.52 -4.60
C MET A 193 23.76 4.03 -4.43
N THR A 194 23.32 4.64 -3.32
CA THR A 194 23.42 6.10 -3.15
C THR A 194 24.70 6.58 -2.50
N THR A 195 25.36 5.74 -1.70
CA THR A 195 26.57 6.10 -0.96
C THR A 195 27.76 5.25 -1.36
N ALA A 196 27.67 3.92 -1.24
CA ALA A 196 28.83 3.06 -1.45
C ALA A 196 29.34 3.11 -2.90
N LEU A 197 28.42 3.17 -3.86
CA LEU A 197 28.74 3.14 -5.28
C LEU A 197 29.42 4.44 -5.79
N PRO A 198 28.95 5.65 -5.46
CA PRO A 198 29.69 6.86 -5.82
C PRO A 198 31.03 6.99 -5.07
N VAL A 199 31.12 6.53 -3.81
CA VAL A 199 32.39 6.45 -3.07
C VAL A 199 33.37 5.48 -3.75
N LEU A 200 32.88 4.34 -4.25
CA LEU A 200 33.68 3.42 -5.07
C LEU A 200 34.21 4.13 -6.32
N GLY A 201 33.42 5.00 -6.96
CA GLY A 201 33.89 5.85 -8.05
C GLY A 201 35.08 6.74 -7.68
N ILE A 202 35.02 7.39 -6.51
CA ILE A 202 36.13 8.22 -5.98
C ILE A 202 37.38 7.35 -5.73
N LEU A 203 37.20 6.17 -5.13
CA LEU A 203 38.28 5.21 -4.90
C LEU A 203 38.91 4.73 -6.22
N LEU A 204 38.10 4.46 -7.24
CA LEU A 204 38.58 4.05 -8.56
C LEU A 204 39.36 5.17 -9.26
N LEU A 205 38.97 6.44 -9.11
CA LEU A 205 39.80 7.57 -9.61
C LEU A 205 41.16 7.61 -8.91
N ALA A 206 41.19 7.45 -7.58
CA ALA A 206 42.44 7.47 -6.82
C ALA A 206 43.36 6.27 -7.15
N LEU A 207 42.78 5.07 -7.27
CA LEU A 207 43.50 3.86 -7.67
C LEU A 207 43.98 3.96 -9.12
N GLY A 208 43.16 4.55 -10.00
CA GLY A 208 43.52 4.85 -11.39
C GLY A 208 44.75 5.75 -11.47
N GLN A 209 44.79 6.85 -10.71
CA GLN A 209 45.96 7.72 -10.64
C GLN A 209 47.22 6.95 -10.22
N ARG A 210 47.10 6.14 -9.17
CA ARG A 210 48.22 5.33 -8.66
C ARG A 210 48.71 4.31 -9.67
N ALA A 211 47.81 3.72 -10.46
CA ALA A 211 48.14 2.79 -11.53
C ALA A 211 48.64 3.49 -12.81
N GLY A 212 48.75 4.81 -12.83
CA GLY A 212 49.18 5.58 -13.99
C GLY A 212 48.10 5.72 -15.07
N PHE A 213 46.82 5.49 -14.74
CA PHE A 213 45.67 5.64 -15.64
C PHE A 213 45.37 7.10 -16.07
N PHE A 214 45.99 8.09 -15.45
CA PHE A 214 45.85 9.49 -15.83
C PHE A 214 47.26 10.10 -15.97
N MET A 215 47.50 10.83 -17.07
CA MET A 215 48.83 11.34 -17.43
C MET A 215 49.22 12.64 -16.68
N GLY A 216 48.32 13.18 -15.84
CA GLY A 216 48.44 14.48 -15.18
C GLY A 216 48.79 14.41 -13.69
N ASN A 217 48.93 15.59 -13.08
CA ASN A 217 49.16 15.73 -11.64
C ASN A 217 47.91 15.28 -10.86
N ALA A 218 48.09 14.81 -9.62
CA ALA A 218 46.98 14.43 -8.74
C ALA A 218 45.94 15.56 -8.54
N GLY A 219 46.36 16.82 -8.71
CA GLY A 219 45.46 17.99 -8.67
C GLY A 219 44.41 18.03 -9.78
N GLU A 220 44.65 17.39 -10.93
CA GLU A 220 43.69 17.37 -12.05
C GLU A 220 42.46 16.50 -11.77
N LEU A 221 42.53 15.62 -10.76
CA LEU A 221 41.40 14.80 -10.32
C LEU A 221 40.49 15.54 -9.33
N ILE A 222 40.92 16.66 -8.77
CA ILE A 222 40.15 17.41 -7.76
C ILE A 222 38.74 17.74 -8.27
N PRO A 223 38.53 18.28 -9.49
CA PRO A 223 37.19 18.56 -9.99
C PRO A 223 36.30 17.30 -10.08
N GLY A 224 36.86 16.17 -10.52
CA GLY A 224 36.14 14.90 -10.59
C GLY A 224 35.77 14.34 -9.22
N ILE A 225 36.71 14.40 -8.26
CA ILE A 225 36.47 13.98 -6.87
C ILE A 225 35.41 14.88 -6.22
N VAL A 226 35.47 16.19 -6.42
CA VAL A 226 34.46 17.14 -5.89
C VAL A 226 33.09 16.85 -6.49
N ALA A 227 32.99 16.63 -7.80
CA ALA A 227 31.72 16.32 -8.46
C ALA A 227 31.11 15.00 -7.97
N LEU A 228 31.91 13.94 -7.82
CA LEU A 228 31.45 12.68 -7.25
C LEU A 228 31.05 12.84 -5.78
N SER A 229 31.79 13.63 -5.00
CA SER A 229 31.43 13.92 -3.59
C SER A 229 30.11 14.67 -3.49
N LEU A 230 29.87 15.67 -4.34
CA LEU A 230 28.58 16.35 -4.43
C LEU A 230 27.47 15.38 -4.87
N THR A 231 27.77 14.47 -5.80
CA THR A 231 26.83 13.42 -6.21
C THR A 231 26.46 12.55 -5.03
N VAL A 232 27.44 12.06 -4.23
CA VAL A 232 27.20 11.30 -2.98
C VAL A 232 26.25 12.04 -2.05
N LEU A 233 26.47 13.35 -1.84
CA LEU A 233 25.62 14.14 -0.94
C LEU A 233 24.18 14.23 -1.45
N VAL A 234 24.01 14.50 -2.75
CA VAL A 234 22.67 14.61 -3.36
C VAL A 234 21.97 13.25 -3.39
N THR A 235 22.61 12.22 -3.91
CA THR A 235 22.02 10.87 -4.01
C THR A 235 21.79 10.27 -2.63
N GLY A 236 22.72 10.50 -1.69
CA GLY A 236 22.61 10.09 -0.30
C GLY A 236 21.43 10.76 0.41
N PHE A 237 21.26 12.08 0.25
CA PHE A 237 20.11 12.80 0.79
C PHE A 237 18.79 12.26 0.20
N VAL A 238 18.70 12.19 -1.13
CA VAL A 238 17.50 11.69 -1.83
C VAL A 238 17.17 10.26 -1.41
N GLY A 239 18.15 9.36 -1.41
CA GLY A 239 17.97 7.96 -1.00
C GLY A 239 17.54 7.83 0.47
N THR A 240 18.11 8.66 1.35
CA THR A 240 17.73 8.69 2.77
C THR A 240 16.30 9.18 2.94
N THR A 241 15.88 10.21 2.19
CA THR A 241 14.48 10.67 2.20
C THR A 241 13.53 9.56 1.77
N PHE A 242 13.82 8.83 0.69
CA PHE A 242 12.99 7.69 0.26
C PHE A 242 12.96 6.57 1.29
N ALA A 243 14.11 6.25 1.90
CA ALA A 243 14.19 5.26 2.97
C ALA A 243 13.32 5.65 4.18
N ILE A 244 13.38 6.91 4.61
CA ILE A 244 12.53 7.44 5.69
C ILE A 244 11.05 7.28 5.31
N MET A 245 10.66 7.72 4.11
CA MET A 245 9.27 7.62 3.65
C MET A 245 8.76 6.17 3.48
N SER A 246 9.66 5.19 3.30
CA SER A 246 9.27 3.77 3.23
C SER A 246 8.95 3.16 4.60
N VAL A 247 9.39 3.80 5.70
CA VAL A 247 9.25 3.27 7.06
C VAL A 247 8.37 4.16 7.92
N VAL A 248 8.58 5.47 7.87
CA VAL A 248 7.92 6.44 8.76
C VAL A 248 6.46 6.67 8.36
N ASP A 249 6.17 6.80 7.05
CA ASP A 249 4.81 7.08 6.59
C ASP A 249 3.80 6.00 7.07
N PRO A 250 4.05 4.69 6.84
CA PRO A 250 3.13 3.63 7.31
C PRO A 250 3.03 3.56 8.85
N VAL A 251 4.12 3.86 9.56
CA VAL A 251 4.14 3.86 11.03
C VAL A 251 3.26 4.99 11.58
N LEU A 252 3.31 6.18 10.99
CA LEU A 252 2.47 7.30 11.41
C LEU A 252 0.99 7.03 11.12
N GLU A 253 0.66 6.43 9.98
CA GLU A 253 -0.72 6.04 9.65
C GLU A 253 -1.27 4.99 10.62
N LEU A 254 -0.48 3.96 10.94
CA LEU A 254 -0.83 2.97 11.97
C LEU A 254 -1.00 3.63 13.35
N GLN A 255 -0.10 4.55 13.73
CA GLN A 255 -0.19 5.28 14.98
C GLN A 255 -1.48 6.13 15.06
N GLU A 256 -1.84 6.80 13.96
CA GLU A 256 -3.09 7.57 13.86
C GLU A 256 -4.30 6.64 13.98
N ALA A 257 -4.31 5.52 13.27
CA ALA A 257 -5.37 4.54 13.32
C ALA A 257 -5.56 3.97 14.75
N ILE A 258 -4.47 3.58 15.41
CA ILE A 258 -4.51 3.12 16.81
C ILE A 258 -5.06 4.21 17.74
N ASN A 259 -4.66 5.46 17.54
CA ASN A 259 -5.18 6.58 18.33
C ASN A 259 -6.68 6.82 18.10
N ARG A 260 -7.18 6.63 16.88
CA ARG A 260 -8.61 6.70 16.57
C ARG A 260 -9.38 5.57 17.27
N VAL A 261 -8.87 4.34 17.22
CA VAL A 261 -9.46 3.20 17.95
C VAL A 261 -9.48 3.45 19.45
N ARG A 262 -8.40 4.01 20.03
CA ARG A 262 -8.35 4.40 21.45
C ARG A 262 -9.40 5.44 21.83
N ARG A 263 -9.83 6.28 20.89
CA ARG A 263 -10.92 7.26 21.09
C ARG A 263 -12.32 6.66 20.90
N GLY A 264 -12.42 5.36 20.65
CA GLY A 264 -13.69 4.63 20.50
C GLY A 264 -14.18 4.49 19.05
N ASP A 265 -13.38 4.88 18.05
CA ASP A 265 -13.74 4.65 16.66
C ASP A 265 -13.62 3.16 16.31
N THR A 266 -14.73 2.55 15.92
CA THR A 266 -14.82 1.11 15.60
C THR A 266 -14.73 0.81 14.11
N ASN A 267 -14.71 1.84 13.26
CA ASN A 267 -14.68 1.70 11.81
C ASN A 267 -13.40 2.30 11.22
N VAL A 268 -12.27 1.97 11.85
CA VAL A 268 -10.94 2.36 11.40
C VAL A 268 -10.35 1.25 10.53
N GLN A 269 -9.84 1.64 9.37
CA GLN A 269 -9.05 0.79 8.49
C GLN A 269 -7.84 1.58 8.01
N VAL A 270 -6.75 0.89 7.76
CA VAL A 270 -5.51 1.45 7.21
C VAL A 270 -5.32 0.90 5.81
N ASP A 271 -4.98 1.76 4.85
CA ASP A 271 -4.69 1.32 3.49
C ASP A 271 -3.40 0.49 3.49
N ILE A 272 -3.36 -0.55 2.65
CA ILE A 272 -2.18 -1.40 2.52
C ILE A 272 -1.46 -0.99 1.23
N TYR A 273 -0.23 -0.51 1.36
CA TYR A 273 0.49 0.10 0.24
C TYR A 273 1.50 -0.82 -0.41
N ASP A 274 1.99 -1.81 0.32
CA ASP A 274 3.12 -2.64 -0.08
C ASP A 274 3.02 -4.07 0.48
N GLY A 275 3.85 -4.96 -0.05
CA GLY A 275 3.88 -6.39 0.28
C GLY A 275 4.96 -6.73 1.31
N SER A 276 5.46 -5.73 2.03
CA SER A 276 6.57 -5.84 2.96
C SER A 276 6.11 -6.18 4.38
N GLU A 277 7.03 -6.19 5.33
CA GLU A 277 6.72 -6.34 6.75
C GLU A 277 5.74 -5.25 7.25
N MET A 278 5.78 -4.03 6.71
CA MET A 278 4.81 -2.98 7.06
C MET A 278 3.40 -3.30 6.52
N GLY A 279 3.30 -3.77 5.28
CA GLY A 279 2.02 -4.23 4.73
C GLY A 279 1.38 -5.37 5.53
N VAL A 280 2.19 -6.31 6.03
CA VAL A 280 1.73 -7.37 6.93
C VAL A 280 1.19 -6.80 8.26
N LEU A 281 1.87 -5.81 8.85
CA LEU A 281 1.38 -5.14 10.05
C LEU A 281 0.06 -4.39 9.81
N GLN A 282 -0.08 -3.71 8.67
CA GLN A 282 -1.32 -3.02 8.27
C GLN A 282 -2.47 -4.02 8.05
N ALA A 283 -2.21 -5.13 7.37
CA ALA A 283 -3.18 -6.22 7.17
C ALA A 283 -3.61 -6.82 8.52
N GLY A 284 -2.65 -7.11 9.40
CA GLY A 284 -2.92 -7.63 10.74
C GLY A 284 -3.76 -6.66 11.58
N PHE A 285 -3.49 -5.35 11.50
CA PHE A 285 -4.32 -4.33 12.15
C PHE A 285 -5.78 -4.36 11.64
N ASN A 286 -5.96 -4.39 10.32
CA ASN A 286 -7.30 -4.46 9.72
C ASN A 286 -8.05 -5.74 10.10
N GLU A 287 -7.35 -6.87 10.20
CA GLU A 287 -7.93 -8.14 10.66
C GLU A 287 -8.37 -8.08 12.13
N MET A 288 -7.54 -7.50 13.00
CA MET A 288 -7.93 -7.25 14.40
C MET A 288 -9.18 -6.36 14.50
N MET A 289 -9.28 -5.30 13.70
CA MET A 289 -10.45 -4.43 13.65
C MET A 289 -11.70 -5.14 13.16
N ARG A 290 -11.57 -6.00 12.13
CA ARG A 290 -12.65 -6.86 11.65
C ARG A 290 -13.12 -7.81 12.76
N GLY A 291 -12.20 -8.47 13.45
CA GLY A 291 -12.51 -9.35 14.57
C GLY A 291 -13.16 -8.62 15.74
N LEU A 292 -12.73 -7.39 16.05
CA LEU A 292 -13.34 -6.54 17.08
C LEU A 292 -14.80 -6.19 16.72
N LYS A 293 -15.04 -5.81 15.46
CA LYS A 293 -16.38 -5.49 14.94
C LYS A 293 -17.30 -6.71 14.95
N GLU A 294 -16.78 -7.88 14.61
CA GLU A 294 -17.54 -9.14 14.66
C GLU A 294 -17.91 -9.52 16.09
N ARG A 295 -16.96 -9.46 17.04
CA ARG A 295 -17.25 -9.67 18.47
C ARG A 295 -18.28 -8.68 19.01
N GLN A 296 -18.20 -7.41 18.60
CA GLN A 296 -19.18 -6.40 18.98
C GLN A 296 -20.57 -6.73 18.42
N ARG A 297 -20.66 -7.13 17.16
CA ARG A 297 -21.91 -7.56 16.53
C ARG A 297 -22.53 -8.76 17.25
N VAL A 298 -21.72 -9.76 17.60
CA VAL A 298 -22.17 -10.92 18.37
C VAL A 298 -22.72 -10.46 19.73
N ARG A 299 -22.00 -9.60 20.45
CA ARG A 299 -22.46 -9.04 21.73
C ARG A 299 -23.79 -8.28 21.60
N ASP A 300 -23.93 -7.45 20.57
CA ASP A 300 -25.14 -6.67 20.34
C ASP A 300 -26.33 -7.55 19.96
N ILE A 301 -26.10 -8.62 19.20
CA ILE A 301 -27.11 -9.64 18.89
C ILE A 301 -27.54 -10.35 20.18
N PHE A 302 -26.58 -10.89 20.96
CA PHE A 302 -26.90 -11.55 22.22
C PHE A 302 -27.69 -10.63 23.16
N GLY A 303 -27.28 -9.36 23.32
CA GLY A 303 -27.99 -8.40 24.17
C GLY A 303 -29.44 -8.10 23.74
N ARG A 304 -29.80 -8.33 22.47
CA ARG A 304 -31.20 -8.24 22.00
C ARG A 304 -32.04 -9.47 22.37
N TYR A 305 -31.43 -10.66 22.45
CA TYR A 305 -32.13 -11.93 22.71
C TYR A 305 -32.18 -12.31 24.19
N VAL A 306 -31.11 -12.06 24.93
CA VAL A 306 -31.06 -12.15 26.39
C VAL A 306 -31.05 -10.72 26.89
N GLY A 307 -32.19 -10.22 27.36
CA GLY A 307 -32.40 -8.81 27.71
C GLY A 307 -31.18 -8.18 28.40
N ALA A 308 -30.86 -6.92 28.07
CA ALA A 308 -29.59 -6.25 28.38
C ALA A 308 -29.09 -6.44 29.82
N GLU A 309 -30.02 -6.52 30.77
CA GLU A 309 -29.75 -6.71 32.19
C GLU A 309 -29.20 -8.11 32.53
N VAL A 310 -29.64 -9.16 31.83
CA VAL A 310 -29.12 -10.54 31.97
C VAL A 310 -27.72 -10.65 31.37
N ALA A 311 -27.50 -10.03 30.21
CA ALA A 311 -26.20 -10.03 29.54
C ALA A 311 -25.14 -9.27 30.35
N LYS A 312 -25.50 -8.12 30.94
CA LYS A 312 -24.60 -7.35 31.82
C LYS A 312 -24.18 -8.15 33.04
N ARG A 313 -25.14 -8.82 33.69
CA ARG A 313 -24.84 -9.64 34.88
C ARG A 313 -23.98 -10.87 34.57
N ALA A 314 -24.18 -11.50 33.41
CA ALA A 314 -23.33 -12.61 32.95
C ALA A 314 -21.89 -12.19 32.61
N LEU A 315 -21.65 -10.90 32.34
CA LEU A 315 -20.30 -10.35 32.12
C LEU A 315 -19.62 -9.94 33.43
N GLU A 316 -20.39 -9.49 34.43
CA GLU A 316 -19.87 -9.02 35.74
C GLU A 316 -19.68 -10.18 36.74
N GLU A 317 -20.58 -11.17 36.72
CA GLU A 317 -20.56 -12.32 37.63
C GLU A 317 -20.29 -13.60 36.81
N ARG A 318 -19.33 -14.43 37.25
CA ARG A 318 -19.27 -15.81 36.76
C ARG A 318 -20.57 -16.49 37.18
N PRO A 319 -21.45 -16.93 36.27
CA PRO A 319 -22.69 -17.57 36.68
C PRO A 319 -22.34 -18.80 37.51
N THR A 320 -22.78 -18.83 38.77
CA THR A 320 -22.76 -20.07 39.56
C THR A 320 -23.68 -21.05 38.85
N LEU A 321 -23.10 -22.07 38.23
CA LEU A 321 -23.84 -23.17 37.63
C LEU A 321 -24.56 -23.94 38.75
N GLY A 322 -25.86 -23.67 38.90
CA GLY A 322 -26.72 -24.27 39.90
C GLY A 322 -28.11 -23.60 39.86
N GLY A 323 -29.17 -24.35 40.14
CA GLY A 323 -30.50 -23.78 40.33
C GLY A 323 -30.59 -23.06 41.68
N GLU A 324 -31.38 -22.00 41.75
CA GLU A 324 -31.72 -21.31 43.00
C GLU A 324 -33.21 -21.45 43.29
N ASP A 325 -33.56 -21.61 44.57
CA ASP A 325 -34.96 -21.49 45.02
C ASP A 325 -35.24 -20.02 45.33
N ARG A 326 -36.23 -19.45 44.63
CA ARG A 326 -36.59 -18.04 44.77
C ARG A 326 -38.08 -17.83 44.59
N LYS A 327 -38.64 -16.96 45.44
CA LYS A 327 -40.00 -16.45 45.28
C LYS A 327 -40.06 -15.46 44.11
N VAL A 328 -40.78 -15.84 43.06
CA VAL A 328 -41.00 -15.05 41.85
C VAL A 328 -42.49 -14.94 41.55
N ALA A 329 -42.88 -13.95 40.75
CA ALA A 329 -44.20 -13.90 40.12
C ALA A 329 -44.04 -14.22 38.63
N VAL A 330 -44.90 -15.07 38.09
CA VAL A 330 -44.87 -15.51 36.69
C VAL A 330 -46.19 -15.09 36.04
N LEU A 331 -46.09 -14.37 34.92
CA LEU A 331 -47.23 -13.92 34.12
C LEU A 331 -47.21 -14.66 32.79
N PHE A 332 -48.35 -15.27 32.44
CA PHE A 332 -48.60 -15.86 31.14
C PHE A 332 -49.64 -15.02 30.41
N VAL A 333 -49.33 -14.62 29.18
CA VAL A 333 -50.22 -13.86 28.30
C VAL A 333 -50.36 -14.63 27.01
N ASP A 334 -51.57 -14.79 26.50
CA ASP A 334 -51.87 -15.52 25.28
C ASP A 334 -52.95 -14.81 24.45
N VAL A 335 -52.91 -14.98 23.13
CA VAL A 335 -53.82 -14.31 22.19
C VAL A 335 -55.01 -15.22 21.88
N ILE A 336 -56.20 -14.80 22.33
CA ILE A 336 -57.43 -15.53 22.06
C ILE A 336 -57.73 -15.52 20.55
N GLY A 337 -57.94 -16.70 19.97
CA GLY A 337 -58.32 -16.85 18.55
C GLY A 337 -57.16 -16.78 17.55
N SER A 338 -55.91 -16.81 18.03
CA SER A 338 -54.68 -16.81 17.22
C SER A 338 -54.66 -17.88 16.11
N THR A 339 -55.14 -19.09 16.41
CA THR A 339 -55.14 -20.21 15.45
C THR A 339 -56.07 -19.92 14.28
N THR A 340 -57.26 -19.39 14.56
CA THR A 340 -58.22 -18.98 13.54
C THR A 340 -57.68 -17.81 12.72
N PHE A 341 -57.00 -16.86 13.36
CA PHE A 341 -56.33 -15.77 12.67
C PHE A 341 -55.25 -16.28 11.71
N ALA A 342 -54.38 -17.18 12.18
CA ALA A 342 -53.28 -17.74 11.39
C ALA A 342 -53.73 -18.57 10.19
N VAL A 343 -54.87 -19.26 10.28
CA VAL A 343 -55.43 -20.05 9.17
C VAL A 343 -55.98 -19.15 8.05
N ASN A 344 -56.41 -17.93 8.38
CA ASN A 344 -57.11 -17.04 7.44
C ASN A 344 -56.24 -15.91 6.87
N HIS A 345 -54.97 -15.80 7.27
CA HIS A 345 -54.05 -14.73 6.86
C HIS A 345 -52.74 -15.30 6.31
N THR A 346 -51.97 -14.46 5.61
CA THR A 346 -50.65 -14.87 5.13
C THR A 346 -49.65 -14.95 6.29
N PRO A 347 -48.57 -15.77 6.17
CA PRO A 347 -47.52 -15.82 7.18
C PRO A 347 -46.93 -14.44 7.51
N GLU A 348 -46.77 -13.57 6.51
CA GLU A 348 -46.27 -12.21 6.69
C GLU A 348 -47.20 -11.36 7.57
N GLU A 349 -48.51 -11.40 7.32
CA GLU A 349 -49.53 -10.68 8.11
C GLU A 349 -49.60 -11.20 9.55
N VAL A 350 -49.49 -12.52 9.73
CA VAL A 350 -49.49 -13.15 11.06
C VAL A 350 -48.27 -12.73 11.86
N VAL A 351 -47.07 -12.77 11.24
CA VAL A 351 -45.82 -12.36 11.89
C VAL A 351 -45.84 -10.88 12.24
N GLU A 352 -46.36 -10.02 11.36
CA GLU A 352 -46.48 -8.59 11.64
C GLU A 352 -47.40 -8.30 12.85
N ALA A 353 -48.59 -8.91 12.88
CA ALA A 353 -49.53 -8.74 13.98
C ALA A 353 -48.99 -9.26 15.32
N LEU A 354 -48.34 -10.44 15.32
CA LEU A 354 -47.71 -11.00 16.51
C LEU A 354 -46.53 -10.13 16.99
N ASN A 355 -45.71 -9.61 16.08
CA ASN A 355 -44.62 -8.71 16.46
C ASN A 355 -45.14 -7.42 17.12
N GLN A 356 -46.21 -6.82 16.60
CA GLN A 356 -46.83 -5.64 17.22
C GLN A 356 -47.39 -5.94 18.62
N PHE A 357 -48.01 -7.10 18.81
CA PHE A 357 -48.47 -7.58 20.11
C PHE A 357 -47.30 -7.79 21.08
N PHE A 358 -46.26 -8.52 20.66
CA PHE A 358 -45.10 -8.78 21.49
C PHE A 358 -44.34 -7.50 21.84
N GLU A 359 -44.27 -6.53 20.94
CA GLU A 359 -43.64 -5.22 21.23
C GLU A 359 -44.37 -4.51 22.39
N HIS A 360 -45.71 -4.51 22.39
CA HIS A 360 -46.49 -3.99 23.51
C HIS A 360 -46.28 -4.78 24.80
N VAL A 361 -46.31 -6.11 24.75
CA VAL A 361 -46.09 -6.97 25.93
C VAL A 361 -44.70 -6.73 26.52
N VAL A 362 -43.67 -6.70 25.68
CA VAL A 362 -42.28 -6.44 26.09
C VAL A 362 -42.16 -5.08 26.76
N GLU A 363 -42.78 -4.04 26.19
CA GLU A 363 -42.75 -2.67 26.74
C GLU A 363 -43.39 -2.62 28.14
N VAL A 364 -44.60 -3.19 28.30
CA VAL A 364 -45.35 -3.18 29.57
C VAL A 364 -44.59 -3.97 30.65
N VAL A 365 -44.08 -5.16 30.30
CA VAL A 365 -43.32 -6.01 31.22
C VAL A 365 -42.04 -5.32 31.67
N HIS A 366 -41.25 -4.76 30.73
CA HIS A 366 -40.00 -4.05 31.09
C HIS A 366 -40.26 -2.79 31.92
N ARG A 367 -41.31 -2.01 31.59
CA ARG A 367 -41.71 -0.81 32.33
C ARG A 367 -42.01 -1.14 33.80
N ASN A 368 -42.57 -2.32 34.05
CA ASN A 368 -42.87 -2.85 35.38
C ASN A 368 -41.77 -3.76 35.97
N LYS A 369 -40.54 -3.70 35.45
CA LYS A 369 -39.35 -4.44 35.97
C LYS A 369 -39.41 -5.97 35.83
N GLY A 370 -40.32 -6.49 35.00
CA GLY A 370 -40.33 -7.90 34.61
C GLY A 370 -39.38 -8.19 33.46
N ILE A 371 -39.10 -9.47 33.24
CA ILE A 371 -38.27 -9.95 32.14
C ILE A 371 -39.07 -11.00 31.35
N ILE A 372 -39.09 -10.90 30.03
CA ILE A 372 -39.62 -11.97 29.17
C ILE A 372 -38.66 -13.15 29.25
N ASN A 373 -39.15 -14.29 29.74
CA ASN A 373 -38.38 -15.52 29.81
C ASN A 373 -38.36 -16.25 28.47
N LYS A 374 -39.52 -16.33 27.80
CA LYS A 374 -39.67 -16.93 26.47
C LYS A 374 -41.01 -16.54 25.82
N PHE A 375 -41.03 -16.64 24.50
CA PHE A 375 -42.25 -16.68 23.69
C PHE A 375 -42.57 -18.14 23.35
N GLN A 376 -43.85 -18.50 23.32
CA GLN A 376 -44.35 -19.84 23.01
C GLN A 376 -45.49 -19.72 21.99
N GLY A 377 -45.12 -19.64 20.71
CA GLY A 377 -46.09 -19.40 19.64
C GLY A 377 -46.68 -18.00 19.73
N ASP A 378 -47.95 -17.92 20.08
CA ASP A 378 -48.78 -16.74 20.35
C ASP A 378 -48.75 -16.26 21.81
N ALA A 379 -48.19 -17.08 22.71
CA ALA A 379 -48.09 -16.75 24.12
C ALA A 379 -46.72 -16.15 24.51
N ALA A 380 -46.71 -15.35 25.58
CA ALA A 380 -45.51 -14.82 26.22
C ALA A 380 -45.47 -15.19 27.71
N LEU A 381 -44.31 -15.64 28.18
CA LEU A 381 -44.04 -15.93 29.59
C LEU A 381 -43.10 -14.86 30.15
N ALA A 382 -43.59 -14.07 31.10
CA ALA A 382 -42.82 -13.07 31.82
C ALA A 382 -42.57 -13.49 33.28
N VAL A 383 -41.40 -13.13 33.81
CA VAL A 383 -41.00 -13.43 35.19
C VAL A 383 -40.58 -12.15 35.89
N PHE A 384 -41.06 -11.97 37.12
CA PHE A 384 -40.74 -10.85 38.00
C PHE A 384 -40.01 -11.39 39.23
N GLY A 385 -38.84 -10.83 39.55
CA GLY A 385 -37.99 -11.29 40.65
C GLY A 385 -36.91 -12.31 40.28
N ALA A 386 -36.80 -12.71 39.01
CA ALA A 386 -35.67 -13.50 38.51
C ALA A 386 -35.27 -13.11 37.07
N PRO A 387 -33.97 -13.19 36.71
CA PRO A 387 -32.82 -13.48 37.58
C PRO A 387 -32.47 -12.33 38.55
N ILE A 388 -33.09 -11.15 38.38
CA ILE A 388 -32.86 -9.96 39.19
C ILE A 388 -33.84 -9.94 40.35
N SER A 389 -33.33 -9.80 41.57
CA SER A 389 -34.17 -9.68 42.75
C SER A 389 -35.01 -8.41 42.66
N LEU A 390 -36.32 -8.56 42.77
CA LEU A 390 -37.28 -7.48 42.74
C LEU A 390 -38.15 -7.59 44.01
N PRO A 391 -38.00 -6.67 44.98
CA PRO A 391 -38.92 -6.57 46.10
C PRO A 391 -40.34 -6.37 45.59
N ASP A 392 -41.31 -7.07 46.19
CA ASP A 392 -42.73 -6.99 45.81
C ASP A 392 -43.03 -7.35 44.34
N SER A 393 -42.38 -8.42 43.84
CA SER A 393 -42.56 -8.94 42.48
C SER A 393 -44.02 -9.20 42.10
N THR A 394 -44.87 -9.55 43.06
CA THR A 394 -46.32 -9.77 42.83
C THR A 394 -47.05 -8.48 42.43
N SER A 395 -46.83 -7.37 43.12
CA SER A 395 -47.49 -6.09 42.78
C SER A 395 -47.03 -5.56 41.42
N HIS A 396 -45.74 -5.73 41.11
CA HIS A 396 -45.20 -5.40 39.79
C HIS A 396 -45.81 -6.25 38.68
N ALA A 397 -45.98 -7.56 38.91
CA ALA A 397 -46.62 -8.46 37.94
C ALA A 397 -48.12 -8.19 37.75
N LEU A 398 -48.82 -7.71 38.80
CA LEU A 398 -50.24 -7.34 38.72
C LEU A 398 -50.46 -5.99 38.02
N THR A 399 -49.47 -5.09 38.09
CA THR A 399 -49.52 -3.77 37.44
C THR A 399 -49.17 -3.85 35.96
N ALA A 400 -48.36 -4.84 35.57
CA ALA A 400 -48.09 -5.21 34.19
C ALA A 400 -49.29 -5.91 33.56
#